data_AF-A0A661ZES8-F1
#
_entry.id   AF-A0A661ZES8-F1
#
_cell.length_a   1.000
_cell.length_b   1.000
_cell.length_c   1.000
_cell.angle_alpha   90.00
_cell.angle_beta   90.00
_cell.angle_gamma   90.00
#
_symmetry.space_group_name_H-M   'P 1'
#
loop_
_entity.id
_entity.type
_entity.pdbx_description
1 polymer ?
#
loop_
_entity_poly.entity_id
_entity_poly.type
_entity_poly.pdbx_seq_one_letter_code
_entity_poly.pdbx_strand_id
1 'polypeptide(L)'
;MRQTGIFLLFIVLSFTLNPISIQGQNLDSLLNNKRVYTSVNIGDLPQPKIDGLLGDEIWSLGEWQGDFTQQQPVGNADPTEETYIKVLYDHSNLFVAIICQDDEPDLIRDIFDRRDALSGDMAGIALDSYE
;
A
#
# COMPACT_ATOMS: atom_id res chain seq x y z
N MET A 1 44.78 -2.68 60.26
CA MET A 1 45.35 -3.75 59.40
C MET A 1 44.25 -4.21 58.47
N ARG A 2 44.18 -3.68 57.24
CA ARG A 2 44.75 -4.26 56.00
C ARG A 2 44.25 -5.69 55.75
N GLN A 3 43.26 -5.85 54.86
CA GLN A 3 43.50 -6.35 53.50
C GLN A 3 42.26 -6.11 52.62
N THR A 4 42.46 -5.29 51.60
CA THR A 4 41.60 -5.09 50.43
C THR A 4 41.76 -6.28 49.49
N GLY A 5 40.68 -6.99 49.18
CA GLY A 5 40.64 -8.04 48.17
C GLY A 5 39.78 -7.60 46.98
N ILE A 6 40.43 -7.15 45.91
CA ILE A 6 39.85 -7.01 44.56
C ILE A 6 39.83 -8.41 43.94
N PHE A 7 38.69 -8.86 43.41
CA PHE A 7 38.67 -10.01 42.50
C PHE A 7 37.73 -9.75 41.32
N LEU A 8 38.32 -9.89 40.14
CA LEU A 8 37.84 -9.62 38.79
C LEU A 8 36.47 -10.24 38.46
N LEU A 9 35.60 -9.42 37.86
CA LEU A 9 34.38 -9.82 37.18
C LEU A 9 34.71 -10.15 35.71
N PHE A 10 34.72 -11.44 35.33
CA PHE A 10 34.79 -11.86 33.93
C PHE A 10 33.37 -11.95 33.36
N ILE A 11 32.98 -10.95 32.55
CA ILE A 11 31.76 -11.02 31.74
C ILE A 11 32.11 -11.71 30.42
N VAL A 12 31.66 -12.95 30.25
CA VAL A 12 31.73 -13.67 28.98
C VAL A 12 30.50 -13.27 28.17
N LEU A 13 30.69 -12.38 27.20
CA LEU A 13 29.63 -11.98 26.27
C LEU A 13 29.53 -13.02 25.15
N SER A 14 28.70 -14.04 25.34
CA SER A 14 28.38 -15.02 24.30
C SER A 14 27.44 -14.39 23.27
N PHE A 15 27.99 -13.85 22.18
CA PHE A 15 27.20 -13.41 21.03
C PHE A 15 26.70 -14.67 20.29
N THR A 16 25.50 -15.12 20.60
CA THR A 16 24.83 -16.18 19.83
C THR A 16 24.39 -15.59 18.49
N LEU A 17 25.06 -15.99 17.41
CA LEU A 17 24.59 -15.75 16.05
C LEU A 17 23.28 -16.50 15.87
N ASN A 18 22.15 -15.80 16.02
CA ASN A 18 20.86 -16.34 15.62
C ASN A 18 20.83 -16.39 14.09
N PRO A 19 20.59 -17.55 13.46
CA PRO A 19 20.40 -17.59 12.02
C PRO A 19 19.16 -16.77 11.67
N ILE A 20 19.34 -15.72 10.88
CA ILE A 20 18.24 -14.99 10.27
C ILE A 20 17.62 -15.95 9.25
N SER A 21 16.46 -16.50 9.58
CA SER A 21 15.64 -17.22 8.62
C SER A 21 15.14 -16.20 7.59
N ILE A 22 15.75 -16.19 6.41
CA ILE A 22 15.19 -15.50 5.24
C ILE A 22 13.98 -16.34 4.81
N GLN A 23 12.79 -15.94 5.26
CA GLN A 23 11.55 -16.55 4.81
C GLN A 23 11.26 -16.00 3.40
N GLY A 24 11.64 -16.77 2.37
CA GLY A 24 11.20 -16.50 1.01
C GLY A 24 9.68 -16.63 0.92
N GLN A 25 9.02 -15.70 0.22
CA GLN A 25 7.58 -15.74 0.02
C GLN A 25 7.19 -17.03 -0.74
N ASN A 26 6.22 -17.77 -0.21
CA ASN A 26 5.67 -18.94 -0.88
C ASN A 26 4.77 -18.48 -2.03
N LEU A 27 5.23 -18.69 -3.27
CA LEU A 27 4.56 -18.24 -4.49
C LEU A 27 3.14 -18.84 -4.65
N ASP A 28 2.95 -20.08 -4.20
CA ASP A 28 1.65 -20.77 -4.31
C ASP A 28 0.58 -20.14 -3.40
N SER A 29 0.96 -19.63 -2.24
CA SER A 29 0.06 -18.88 -1.34
C SER A 29 -0.36 -17.52 -1.90
N LEU A 30 0.48 -16.89 -2.74
CA LEU A 30 0.15 -15.64 -3.44
C LEU A 30 -0.79 -15.88 -4.62
N LEU A 31 -0.64 -17.02 -5.32
CA LEU A 31 -1.47 -17.37 -6.47
C LEU A 31 -2.88 -17.85 -6.06
N ASN A 32 -3.00 -18.57 -4.94
CA ASN A 32 -4.29 -19.10 -4.47
C ASN A 32 -5.14 -18.11 -3.66
N ASN A 33 -4.59 -16.97 -3.24
CA ASN A 33 -5.28 -15.98 -2.41
C ASN A 33 -5.46 -14.65 -3.17
N LYS A 34 -5.96 -14.74 -4.41
CA LYS A 34 -6.19 -13.57 -5.27
C LYS A 34 -7.27 -12.69 -4.64
N ARG A 35 -6.90 -11.47 -4.26
CA ARG A 35 -7.84 -10.46 -3.77
C ARG A 35 -8.88 -10.13 -4.83
N VAL A 36 -10.16 -10.17 -4.44
CA VAL A 36 -11.29 -9.81 -5.30
C VAL A 36 -11.77 -8.42 -4.90
N TYR A 37 -11.96 -7.55 -5.88
CA TYR A 37 -12.56 -6.25 -5.69
C TYR A 37 -13.96 -6.21 -6.28
N THR A 38 -14.92 -5.67 -5.55
CA THR A 38 -16.30 -5.49 -6.04
C THR A 38 -16.47 -4.15 -6.74
N SER A 39 -17.25 -4.15 -7.81
CA SER A 39 -17.67 -2.93 -8.50
C SER A 39 -19.19 -2.80 -8.52
N VAL A 40 -19.68 -1.56 -8.67
CA VAL A 40 -21.11 -1.25 -8.70
C VAL A 40 -21.43 -0.47 -9.97
N ASN A 41 -22.52 -0.85 -10.63
CA ASN A 41 -23.06 -0.10 -11.76
C ASN A 41 -23.75 1.17 -11.25
N ILE A 42 -23.45 2.33 -11.85
CA ILE A 42 -24.01 3.62 -11.40
C ILE A 42 -25.49 3.83 -11.77
N GLY A 43 -26.06 2.97 -12.62
CA GLY A 43 -27.44 3.07 -13.09
C GLY A 43 -27.68 4.35 -13.90
N ASP A 44 -28.74 5.08 -13.55
CA ASP A 44 -29.14 6.33 -14.20
C ASP A 44 -28.52 7.59 -13.56
N LEU A 45 -27.62 7.41 -12.57
CA LEU A 45 -26.94 8.54 -11.94
C LEU A 45 -26.00 9.25 -12.93
N PRO A 46 -25.81 10.57 -12.78
CA PRO A 46 -24.91 11.32 -13.65
C PRO A 46 -23.46 10.85 -13.50
N GLN A 47 -22.73 10.86 -14.61
CA GLN A 47 -21.29 10.59 -14.63
C GLN A 47 -20.53 11.64 -13.78
N PRO A 48 -19.41 11.24 -13.14
CA PRO A 48 -18.65 12.15 -12.31
C PRO A 48 -17.85 13.12 -13.17
N LYS A 49 -17.45 14.24 -12.57
CA LYS A 49 -16.40 15.07 -13.17
C LYS A 49 -15.05 14.42 -12.88
N ILE A 50 -14.16 14.34 -13.87
CA ILE A 50 -12.77 13.89 -13.64
C ILE A 50 -11.91 15.14 -13.37
N ASP A 51 -12.09 15.66 -12.16
CA ASP A 51 -11.38 16.83 -11.63
C ASP A 51 -10.63 16.52 -10.30
N GLY A 52 -10.66 15.26 -9.86
CA GLY A 52 -10.03 14.80 -8.63
C GLY A 52 -10.88 15.02 -7.37
N LEU A 53 -12.05 15.66 -7.47
CA LEU A 53 -12.96 15.84 -6.35
C LEU A 53 -14.00 14.71 -6.32
N LEU A 54 -14.18 14.08 -5.15
CA LEU A 54 -15.08 12.94 -4.97
C LEU A 54 -16.47 13.37 -4.43
N GLY A 55 -16.96 14.53 -4.88
CA GLY A 55 -18.21 15.12 -4.41
C GLY A 55 -19.48 14.66 -5.14
N ASP A 56 -19.34 13.98 -6.28
CA ASP A 56 -20.46 13.47 -7.06
C ASP A 56 -21.19 12.31 -6.37
N GLU A 57 -22.50 12.20 -6.56
CA GLU A 57 -23.38 11.26 -5.84
C GLU A 57 -22.95 9.78 -6.01
N ILE A 58 -22.43 9.42 -7.19
CA ILE A 58 -22.02 8.04 -7.49
C ILE A 58 -20.97 7.51 -6.49
N TRP A 59 -20.14 8.38 -5.90
CA TRP A 59 -19.08 7.97 -4.98
C TRP A 59 -19.61 7.47 -3.64
N SER A 60 -20.88 7.71 -3.35
CA SER A 60 -21.59 7.12 -2.20
C SER A 60 -22.05 5.68 -2.45
N LEU A 61 -21.99 5.18 -3.69
CA LEU A 61 -22.34 3.80 -4.02
C LEU A 61 -21.23 2.84 -3.61
N GLY A 62 -21.63 1.64 -3.19
CA GLY A 62 -20.71 0.56 -2.83
C GLY A 62 -19.75 0.92 -1.70
N GLU A 63 -18.82 0.02 -1.43
CA GLU A 63 -17.84 0.17 -0.36
C GLU A 63 -16.49 0.65 -0.91
N TRP A 64 -15.78 1.44 -0.11
CA TRP A 64 -14.37 1.72 -0.35
C TRP A 64 -13.55 0.49 0.04
N GLN A 65 -12.64 0.08 -0.85
CA GLN A 65 -11.84 -1.12 -0.66
C GLN A 65 -10.40 -0.71 -0.32
N GLY A 66 -9.95 -1.05 0.90
CA GLY A 66 -8.68 -0.62 1.49
C GLY A 66 -7.71 -1.77 1.74
N ASP A 67 -7.06 -1.84 2.91
CA ASP A 67 -6.30 -3.00 3.39
C ASP A 67 -5.22 -3.51 2.40
N PHE A 68 -4.51 -2.58 1.77
CA PHE A 68 -3.37 -2.92 0.92
C PHE A 68 -2.20 -3.35 1.79
N THR A 69 -1.53 -4.43 1.41
CA THR A 69 -0.32 -4.86 2.12
C THR A 69 0.89 -4.11 1.59
N GLN A 70 1.76 -3.67 2.49
CA GLN A 70 2.99 -3.02 2.11
C GLN A 70 3.91 -3.97 1.34
N GLN A 71 4.50 -3.51 0.23
CA GLN A 71 5.51 -4.27 -0.51
C GLN A 71 6.93 -3.96 -0.01
N GLN A 72 7.20 -2.69 0.27
CA GLN A 72 8.48 -2.16 0.74
C GLN A 72 8.23 -1.04 1.77
N PRO A 73 9.14 -0.80 2.72
CA PRO A 73 10.41 -1.50 2.94
C PRO A 73 10.26 -2.86 3.61
N VAL A 74 9.14 -3.08 4.32
CA VAL A 74 8.83 -4.36 4.96
C VAL A 74 7.64 -4.99 4.26
N GLY A 75 7.90 -6.04 3.49
CA GLY A 75 6.87 -6.74 2.72
C GLY A 75 5.86 -7.48 3.61
N ASN A 76 4.59 -7.47 3.21
CA ASN A 76 3.46 -8.08 3.90
C ASN A 76 3.15 -7.50 5.29
N ALA A 77 3.73 -6.34 5.63
CA ALA A 77 3.31 -5.58 6.80
C ALA A 77 2.03 -4.78 6.48
N ASP A 78 1.36 -4.31 7.54
CA ASP A 78 0.33 -3.29 7.41
C ASP A 78 0.93 -2.03 6.76
N PRO A 79 0.17 -1.31 5.93
CA PRO A 79 0.67 -0.12 5.25
C PRO A 79 0.93 0.99 6.27
N THR A 80 1.98 1.77 6.06
CA THR A 80 2.19 3.00 6.85
C THR A 80 1.27 4.12 6.40
N GLU A 81 0.88 4.11 5.12
CA GLU A 81 -0.01 5.08 4.49
C GLU A 81 -1.16 4.32 3.82
N GLU A 82 -2.39 4.57 4.29
CA GLU A 82 -3.55 3.83 3.82
C GLU A 82 -3.95 4.25 2.40
N THR A 83 -4.35 3.26 1.60
CA THR A 83 -4.87 3.49 0.25
C THR A 83 -6.26 2.90 0.13
N TYR A 84 -7.18 3.64 -0.50
CA TYR A 84 -8.54 3.18 -0.74
C TYR A 84 -8.87 3.29 -2.21
N ILE A 85 -9.55 2.27 -2.75
CA ILE A 85 -10.04 2.27 -4.12
C ILE A 85 -11.55 2.10 -4.18
N LYS A 86 -12.16 2.72 -5.17
CA LYS A 86 -13.55 2.49 -5.53
C LYS A 86 -13.65 2.38 -7.04
N VAL A 87 -14.29 1.30 -7.50
CA VAL A 87 -14.48 0.99 -8.92
C VAL A 87 -15.97 0.98 -9.20
N LEU A 88 -16.42 1.90 -10.03
CA LEU A 88 -17.79 1.99 -10.50
C LEU A 88 -17.78 1.89 -12.03
N TYR A 89 -18.93 1.60 -12.62
CA TYR A 89 -19.02 1.53 -14.07
C TYR A 89 -20.42 1.86 -14.59
N ASP A 90 -20.48 2.24 -15.86
CA ASP A 90 -21.70 2.22 -16.65
C ASP A 90 -21.51 1.30 -17.88
N HIS A 91 -22.41 1.38 -18.86
CA HIS A 91 -22.31 0.57 -20.07
C HIS A 91 -21.04 0.83 -20.91
N SER A 92 -20.42 2.01 -20.77
CA SER A 92 -19.35 2.48 -21.66
C SER A 92 -18.08 2.92 -20.93
N ASN A 93 -18.11 3.08 -19.61
CA ASN A 93 -17.03 3.67 -18.83
C ASN A 93 -16.75 2.87 -17.56
N LEU A 94 -15.47 2.83 -17.21
CA LEU A 94 -14.98 2.40 -15.90
C LEU A 94 -14.52 3.64 -15.15
N PHE A 95 -15.11 3.89 -13.99
CA PHE A 95 -14.72 4.99 -13.10
C PHE A 95 -13.92 4.42 -11.94
N VAL A 96 -12.69 4.91 -11.78
CA VAL A 96 -11.81 4.49 -10.69
C VAL A 96 -11.38 5.71 -9.90
N ALA A 97 -11.65 5.67 -8.60
CA ALA A 97 -11.08 6.60 -7.64
C ALA A 97 -10.04 5.87 -6.79
N ILE A 98 -8.89 6.50 -6.61
CA ILE A 98 -7.81 6.05 -5.74
C ILE A 98 -7.54 7.19 -4.77
N ILE A 99 -7.67 6.91 -3.48
CA ILE A 99 -7.29 7.82 -2.40
C ILE A 99 -6.02 7.27 -1.80
N CYS A 100 -4.92 7.98 -1.96
CA CYS A 100 -3.67 7.72 -1.24
C CYS A 100 -3.62 8.70 -0.06
N GLN A 101 -3.68 8.18 1.17
CA GLN A 101 -3.41 9.01 2.34
C GLN A 101 -1.91 9.27 2.42
N ASP A 102 -1.56 10.46 2.90
CA ASP A 102 -0.19 10.90 3.11
C ASP A 102 -0.23 11.76 4.38
N ASP A 103 0.52 11.36 5.40
CA ASP A 103 0.64 12.09 6.66
C ASP A 103 1.43 13.42 6.52
N GLU A 104 2.18 13.59 5.44
CA GLU A 104 3.01 14.77 5.14
C GLU A 104 2.63 15.43 3.78
N PRO A 105 1.35 15.79 3.55
CA PRO A 105 0.88 16.25 2.23
C PRO A 105 1.51 17.58 1.79
N ASP A 106 2.00 18.39 2.73
CA ASP A 106 2.72 19.63 2.46
C ASP A 106 4.09 19.40 1.78
N LEU A 107 4.60 18.16 1.80
CA LEU A 107 5.85 17.76 1.14
C LEU A 107 5.64 17.24 -0.29
N ILE A 108 4.39 17.07 -0.72
CA ILE A 108 4.07 16.63 -2.08
C ILE A 108 4.62 17.65 -3.07
N ARG A 109 5.46 17.15 -3.97
CA ARG A 109 6.16 17.97 -4.95
C ARG A 109 5.36 18.03 -6.25
N ASP A 110 5.14 19.25 -6.75
CA ASP A 110 4.67 19.46 -8.13
C ASP A 110 5.85 19.27 -9.09
N ILE A 111 6.02 18.05 -9.59
CA ILE A 111 7.13 17.67 -10.48
C ILE A 111 6.58 17.48 -11.90
N PHE A 112 7.08 18.29 -12.83
CA PHE A 112 7.01 17.99 -14.26
C PHE A 112 8.31 17.32 -14.70
N ASP A 113 8.28 16.00 -14.83
CA ASP A 113 9.37 15.26 -15.44
C ASP A 113 8.99 14.80 -16.85
N ARG A 114 9.94 14.22 -17.56
CA ARG A 114 9.71 13.61 -18.86
C ARG A 114 8.73 12.46 -18.73
N ARG A 115 7.99 12.23 -19.82
CA ARG A 115 7.24 10.99 -20.02
C ARG A 115 8.14 9.78 -19.69
N ASP A 116 7.60 8.87 -18.88
CA ASP A 116 8.24 7.64 -18.41
C ASP A 116 9.34 7.82 -17.34
N ALA A 117 9.56 9.04 -16.84
CA ALA A 117 10.35 9.25 -15.63
C ALA A 117 9.50 8.86 -14.41
N LEU A 118 9.98 7.89 -13.63
CA LEU A 118 9.34 7.43 -12.39
C LEU A 118 9.72 8.35 -11.21
N SER A 119 9.53 9.65 -11.42
CA SER A 119 9.86 10.68 -10.43
C SER A 119 8.61 11.02 -9.62
N GLY A 120 8.72 10.92 -8.29
CA GLY A 120 7.60 11.15 -7.37
C GLY A 120 6.77 9.90 -7.11
N ASP A 121 5.67 10.09 -6.38
CA ASP A 121 4.76 9.00 -6.00
C ASP A 121 3.77 8.71 -7.12
N MET A 122 3.42 7.43 -7.27
CA MET A 122 2.59 6.96 -8.39
C MET A 122 1.53 5.98 -7.91
N ALA A 123 0.31 6.16 -8.40
CA ALA A 123 -0.78 5.20 -8.28
C ALA A 123 -1.44 5.01 -9.65
N GLY A 124 -1.96 3.81 -9.92
CA GLY A 124 -2.59 3.53 -11.19
C GLY A 124 -3.27 2.17 -11.22
N ILE A 125 -3.98 1.93 -12.31
CA ILE A 125 -4.64 0.66 -12.60
C ILE A 125 -4.00 0.02 -13.84
N ALA A 126 -3.88 -1.30 -13.81
CA ALA A 126 -3.55 -2.10 -14.98
C ALA A 126 -4.81 -2.88 -15.39
N LEU A 127 -5.21 -2.73 -16.65
CA LEU A 127 -6.36 -3.43 -17.21
C LEU A 127 -5.87 -4.51 -18.15
N ASP A 128 -6.24 -5.75 -17.86
CA ASP A 128 -6.15 -6.85 -18.80
C ASP A 128 -7.57 -7.16 -19.30
N SER A 129 -7.86 -6.71 -20.51
CA SER A 129 -9.17 -6.88 -21.14
C SER A 129 -9.23 -8.11 -22.05
N TYR A 130 -8.15 -8.89 -22.13
CA TYR A 130 -8.06 -10.04 -23.01
C TYR A 130 -8.49 -11.31 -22.28
N GLU A 131 -9.18 -12.21 -22.98
CA GLU A 131 -9.39 -13.59 -22.55
C GLU A 131 -8.45 -14.55 -23.31
#